data_AF-A0A6G4RFM7-F1
#
_entry.id   AF-A0A6G4RFM7-F1
#
_cell.length_a   1.000
_cell.length_b   1.000
_cell.length_c   1.000
_cell.angle_alpha   90.00
_cell.angle_beta   90.00
_cell.angle_gamma   90.00
#
_symmetry.space_group_name_H-M   'P 1'
#
loop_
_entity.id
_entity.type
_entity.pdbx_description
1 polymer ?
#
loop_
_entity_poly.entity_id
_entity_poly.type
_entity_poly.pdbx_seq_one_letter_code
_entity_poly.pdbx_strand_id
1 'polypeptide(L)'
;MTDPSEDTSHVIEDAQFRLLIDKANDGLFLIDPETGQIQGANQTVCDWLGYTKDEVLDMTIFDCQTTFSEPEAWQTFVQRVRDENGVQIKNKIQTDTGSMISVEGSISVVSVDGSDYVVAIPRLLSDQE
;
A
#
# COMPACT_ATOMS: atom_id res chain seq x y z
N MET A 1 -11.22 12.91 -32.60
CA MET A 1 -12.34 13.64 -31.98
C MET A 1 -13.00 12.62 -31.08
N THR A 2 -12.46 12.46 -29.88
CA THR A 2 -12.92 11.48 -28.87
C THR A 2 -14.30 11.89 -28.38
N ASP A 3 -15.19 10.93 -28.27
CA ASP A 3 -16.57 11.13 -27.83
C ASP A 3 -16.58 11.48 -26.32
N PRO A 4 -17.10 12.65 -25.90
CA PRO A 4 -17.13 13.04 -24.49
C PRO A 4 -17.99 12.10 -23.61
N SER A 5 -18.78 11.21 -24.22
CA SER A 5 -19.55 10.17 -23.55
C SER A 5 -18.67 9.07 -22.93
N GLU A 6 -17.60 8.65 -23.64
CA GLU A 6 -16.71 7.56 -23.17
C GLU A 6 -15.78 8.03 -22.04
N ASP A 7 -15.30 9.26 -22.12
CA ASP A 7 -14.43 9.88 -21.10
C ASP A 7 -15.15 9.98 -19.75
N THR A 8 -16.44 10.35 -19.76
CA THR A 8 -17.23 10.51 -18.53
C THR A 8 -17.53 9.17 -17.85
N SER A 9 -17.76 8.10 -18.63
CA SER A 9 -18.01 6.76 -18.10
C SER A 9 -16.78 6.17 -17.39
N HIS A 10 -15.59 6.27 -17.99
CA HIS A 10 -14.34 5.84 -17.35
C HIS A 10 -14.02 6.65 -16.09
N VAL A 11 -14.24 7.97 -16.11
CA VAL A 11 -13.99 8.85 -14.95
C VAL A 11 -14.90 8.51 -13.77
N ILE A 12 -16.16 8.14 -14.02
CA ILE A 12 -17.11 7.73 -12.97
C ILE A 12 -16.70 6.37 -12.39
N GLU A 13 -16.28 5.42 -13.23
CA GLU A 13 -15.85 4.09 -12.80
C GLU A 13 -14.58 4.17 -11.92
N ASP A 14 -13.62 5.01 -12.30
CA ASP A 14 -12.43 5.28 -11.49
C ASP A 14 -12.76 5.97 -10.16
N ALA A 15 -13.73 6.91 -10.16
CA ALA A 15 -14.15 7.60 -8.94
C ALA A 15 -14.87 6.65 -7.97
N GLN A 16 -15.72 5.75 -8.48
CA GLN A 16 -16.38 4.72 -7.68
C GLN A 16 -15.37 3.70 -7.14
N PHE A 17 -14.42 3.26 -7.97
CA PHE A 17 -13.37 2.33 -7.56
C PHE A 17 -12.46 2.93 -6.49
N ARG A 18 -12.03 4.19 -6.66
CA ARG A 18 -11.29 4.94 -5.63
C ARG A 18 -12.07 5.03 -4.32
N LEU A 19 -13.36 5.37 -4.38
CA LEU A 19 -14.21 5.44 -3.19
C LEU A 19 -14.31 4.07 -2.47
N LEU A 20 -14.42 2.97 -3.22
CA LEU A 20 -14.47 1.62 -2.66
C LEU A 20 -13.15 1.25 -1.97
N ILE A 21 -12.01 1.59 -2.57
CA ILE A 21 -10.68 1.41 -1.97
C ILE A 21 -10.51 2.27 -0.73
N ASP A 22 -10.95 3.53 -0.76
CA ASP A 22 -10.86 4.47 0.36
C ASP A 22 -11.80 4.12 1.52
N LYS A 23 -12.88 3.39 1.25
CA LYS A 23 -13.83 2.91 2.27
C LYS A 23 -13.59 1.48 2.71
N ALA A 24 -12.58 0.80 2.17
CA ALA A 24 -12.20 -0.51 2.65
C ALA A 24 -11.69 -0.42 4.11
N ASN A 25 -12.15 -1.35 4.95
CA ASN A 25 -11.69 -1.43 6.34
C ASN A 25 -10.22 -1.85 6.46
N ASP A 26 -9.68 -2.47 5.42
CA ASP A 26 -8.27 -2.81 5.34
C ASP A 26 -7.51 -1.65 4.69
N GLY A 27 -6.26 -1.46 5.10
CA GLY A 27 -5.41 -0.46 4.48
C GLY A 27 -4.93 -0.92 3.11
N LEU A 28 -4.50 0.01 2.27
CA LEU A 28 -3.90 -0.28 0.98
C LEU A 28 -2.74 0.66 0.71
N PHE A 29 -1.61 0.07 0.32
CA PHE A 29 -0.45 0.75 -0.22
C PHE A 29 -0.14 0.24 -1.63
N LEU A 30 0.29 1.15 -2.49
CA LEU A 30 0.96 0.90 -3.76
C LEU A 30 2.38 1.40 -3.61
N ILE A 31 3.36 0.51 -3.80
CA ILE A 31 4.76 0.77 -3.47
C ILE A 31 5.62 0.44 -4.69
N ASP A 32 6.60 1.29 -4.94
CA ASP A 32 7.63 1.06 -5.94
C ASP A 32 8.54 -0.11 -5.51
N PRO A 33 8.66 -1.18 -6.31
CA PRO A 33 9.45 -2.36 -5.94
C PRO A 33 10.95 -2.08 -5.87
N GLU A 34 11.47 -1.06 -6.58
CA GLU A 34 12.90 -0.77 -6.63
C GLU A 34 13.33 0.11 -5.45
N THR A 35 12.56 1.15 -5.17
CA THR A 35 12.91 2.20 -4.20
C THR A 35 12.20 2.05 -2.87
N GLY A 36 11.07 1.34 -2.83
CA GLY A 36 10.20 1.30 -1.66
C GLY A 36 9.37 2.58 -1.47
N GLN A 37 9.39 3.51 -2.43
CA GLN A 37 8.57 4.73 -2.40
C GLN A 37 7.09 4.38 -2.41
N ILE A 38 6.31 5.03 -1.55
CA ILE A 38 4.86 4.87 -1.55
C ILE A 38 4.29 5.73 -2.68
N GLN A 39 3.75 5.08 -3.71
CA GLN A 39 3.13 5.75 -4.85
C GLN A 39 1.61 5.91 -4.70
N GLY A 40 1.02 5.17 -3.77
CA GLY A 40 -0.42 5.23 -3.50
C GLY A 40 -0.74 4.74 -2.10
N ALA A 41 -1.70 5.39 -1.45
CA ALA A 41 -2.30 4.93 -0.22
C ALA A 41 -3.79 5.28 -0.18
N ASN A 42 -4.59 4.42 0.45
CA ASN A 42 -5.99 4.72 0.74
C ASN A 42 -6.14 5.54 2.02
N GLN A 43 -7.32 6.14 2.22
CA GLN A 43 -7.59 6.96 3.41
C GLN A 43 -7.42 6.17 4.72
N THR A 44 -7.80 4.88 4.74
CA THR A 44 -7.70 4.02 5.93
C THR A 44 -6.28 3.93 6.48
N VAL A 45 -5.27 3.76 5.62
CA VAL A 45 -3.87 3.76 6.05
C VAL A 45 -3.45 5.12 6.61
N CYS A 46 -3.84 6.20 5.95
CA CYS A 46 -3.52 7.56 6.39
C CYS A 46 -4.07 7.81 7.80
N ASP A 47 -5.33 7.42 8.03
CA ASP A 47 -6.01 7.53 9.32
C ASP A 47 -5.32 6.69 10.41
N TRP A 48 -4.79 5.50 10.07
CA TRP A 48 -4.05 4.66 11.02
C TRP A 48 -2.69 5.23 11.37
N LEU A 49 -1.95 5.72 10.38
CA LEU A 49 -0.60 6.24 10.60
C LEU A 49 -0.60 7.64 11.21
N GLY A 50 -1.69 8.41 11.09
CA GLY A 50 -1.77 9.78 11.57
C GLY A 50 -1.17 10.81 10.59
N TYR A 51 -0.84 10.39 9.37
CA TYR A 51 -0.30 11.26 8.32
C TYR A 51 -1.38 11.66 7.31
N THR A 52 -1.22 12.81 6.70
CA THR A 52 -1.98 13.17 5.51
C THR A 52 -1.55 12.31 4.32
N LYS A 53 -2.42 12.22 3.30
CA LYS A 53 -2.11 11.46 2.08
C LYS A 53 -0.83 11.95 1.41
N ASP A 54 -0.63 13.26 1.33
CA ASP A 54 0.55 13.85 0.68
C ASP A 54 1.83 13.48 1.45
N GLU A 55 1.79 13.52 2.78
CA GLU A 55 2.92 13.06 3.62
C GLU A 55 3.22 11.57 3.41
N VAL A 56 2.19 10.72 3.36
CA VAL A 56 2.37 9.27 3.09
C VAL A 56 2.98 9.02 1.70
N LEU A 57 2.62 9.82 0.70
CA LEU A 57 3.17 9.69 -0.66
C LEU A 57 4.62 10.19 -0.78
N ASP A 58 5.05 11.08 0.11
CA ASP A 58 6.44 11.52 0.20
C ASP A 58 7.32 10.52 0.99
N MET A 59 6.71 9.55 1.68
CA MET A 59 7.40 8.53 2.48
C MET A 59 7.78 7.28 1.68
N THR A 60 8.74 6.54 2.23
CA THR A 60 9.03 5.16 1.82
C THR A 60 8.41 4.18 2.80
N ILE A 61 8.30 2.92 2.39
CA ILE A 61 7.82 1.88 3.30
C ILE A 61 8.74 1.71 4.53
N PHE A 62 10.01 2.13 4.45
CA PHE A 62 10.97 2.08 5.55
C PHE A 62 10.68 3.10 6.65
N ASP A 63 9.98 4.18 6.32
CA ASP A 63 9.57 5.20 7.29
C ASP A 63 8.35 4.73 8.10
N CYS A 64 7.57 3.80 7.55
CA CYS A 64 6.32 3.30 8.15
C CYS A 64 6.50 1.98 8.92
N GLN A 65 7.63 1.27 8.80
CA GLN A 65 7.84 -0.01 9.47
C GLN A 65 9.32 -0.29 9.72
N THR A 66 9.60 -1.09 10.76
CA THR A 66 10.98 -1.41 11.16
C THR A 66 11.50 -2.73 10.60
N THR A 67 10.71 -3.46 9.80
CA THR A 67 11.07 -4.80 9.33
C THR A 67 12.11 -4.79 8.21
N PHE A 68 12.13 -3.74 7.38
CA PHE A 68 13.10 -3.59 6.31
C PHE A 68 13.91 -2.33 6.60
N SER A 69 15.01 -2.51 7.32
CA SER A 69 15.89 -1.39 7.71
C SER A 69 16.86 -1.00 6.58
N GLU A 70 16.99 -1.85 5.56
CA GLU A 70 17.97 -1.73 4.48
C GLU A 70 17.32 -2.02 3.11
N PRO A 71 17.70 -1.30 2.04
CA PRO A 71 17.16 -1.52 0.69
C PRO A 71 17.36 -2.95 0.17
N GLU A 72 18.45 -3.62 0.56
CA GLU A 72 18.76 -4.99 0.14
C GLU A 72 17.78 -6.02 0.72
N ALA A 73 17.34 -5.80 1.96
CA ALA A 73 16.31 -6.62 2.60
C ALA A 73 14.96 -6.46 1.88
N TRP A 74 14.65 -5.24 1.44
CA TRP A 74 13.47 -4.98 0.61
C TRP A 74 13.54 -5.70 -0.73
N GLN A 75 14.65 -5.59 -1.46
CA GLN A 75 14.80 -6.28 -2.75
C GLN A 75 14.66 -7.80 -2.62
N THR A 76 15.29 -8.37 -1.59
CA THR A 76 15.14 -9.80 -1.29
C THR A 76 13.69 -10.18 -0.98
N PHE A 77 12.99 -9.33 -0.24
CA PHE A 77 11.59 -9.53 0.08
C PHE A 77 10.70 -9.43 -1.16
N VAL A 78 10.89 -8.42 -2.01
CA VAL A 78 10.14 -8.26 -3.27
C VAL A 78 10.36 -9.48 -4.18
N GLN A 79 11.59 -9.98 -4.30
CA GLN A 79 11.87 -11.18 -5.07
C GLN A 79 11.12 -12.39 -4.52
N ARG A 80 11.11 -12.57 -3.19
CA ARG A 80 10.32 -13.61 -2.54
C ARG A 80 8.82 -13.48 -2.83
N VAL A 81 8.26 -12.27 -2.78
CA VAL A 81 6.85 -12.04 -3.10
C VAL A 81 6.53 -12.46 -4.54
N ARG A 82 7.44 -12.21 -5.48
CA ARG A 82 7.29 -12.66 -6.88
C ARG A 82 7.33 -14.17 -6.99
N ASP A 83 8.32 -14.81 -6.38
CA ASP A 83 8.53 -16.26 -6.47
C ASP A 83 7.37 -17.05 -5.82
N GLU A 84 6.81 -16.53 -4.74
CA GLU A 84 5.68 -17.14 -4.02
C GLU A 84 4.31 -16.69 -4.55
N ASN A 85 4.27 -15.79 -5.56
CA ASN A 85 3.05 -15.19 -6.11
C ASN A 85 2.16 -14.54 -5.03
N GLY A 86 2.81 -13.84 -4.11
CA GLY A 86 2.22 -13.19 -2.94
C GLY A 86 2.60 -13.85 -1.61
N VAL A 87 2.64 -13.05 -0.55
CA VAL A 87 2.98 -13.50 0.80
C VAL A 87 2.05 -12.87 1.84
N GLN A 88 1.85 -13.59 2.95
CA GLN A 88 1.23 -13.07 4.15
C GLN A 88 2.29 -12.94 5.24
N ILE A 89 2.39 -11.77 5.86
CA ILE A 89 3.34 -11.53 6.96
C ILE A 89 2.67 -10.79 8.11
N LYS A 90 3.10 -11.06 9.34
CA LYS A 90 2.76 -10.25 10.50
C LYS A 90 3.84 -9.20 10.71
N ASN A 91 3.44 -7.95 10.86
CA ASN A 91 4.33 -6.80 10.96
C ASN A 91 3.75 -5.77 11.95
N LYS A 92 4.55 -4.78 12.31
CA LYS A 92 4.11 -3.58 13.00
C LYS A 92 4.43 -2.33 12.18
N ILE A 93 3.41 -1.51 11.95
CA ILE A 93 3.58 -0.19 11.33
C ILE A 93 3.66 0.89 12.41
N GLN A 94 4.40 1.95 12.14
CA GLN A 94 4.65 3.06 13.06
C GLN A 94 3.86 4.30 12.65
N THR A 95 3.14 4.87 13.61
CA THR A 95 2.40 6.14 13.46
C THR A 95 3.31 7.37 13.58
N ASP A 96 2.78 8.55 13.23
CA ASP A 96 3.38 9.87 13.43
C ASP A 96 3.78 10.14 14.90
N THR A 97 3.00 9.63 15.84
CA THR A 97 3.29 9.71 17.28
C THR A 97 4.34 8.73 17.77
N GLY A 98 4.79 7.81 16.91
CA GLY A 98 5.71 6.72 17.26
C GLY A 98 5.04 5.49 17.88
N SER A 99 3.71 5.46 17.97
CA SER A 99 2.95 4.28 18.40
C SER A 99 3.03 3.17 17.34
N MET A 100 3.13 1.91 17.77
CA MET A 100 3.21 0.75 16.87
C MET A 100 1.87 0.03 16.77
N ILE A 101 1.39 -0.21 15.56
CA ILE A 101 0.14 -0.92 15.26
C ILE A 101 0.47 -2.29 14.66
N SER A 102 -0.05 -3.36 15.26
CA SER A 102 0.12 -4.72 14.74
C SER A 102 -0.80 -4.98 13.56
N VAL A 103 -0.25 -5.43 12.44
CA VAL A 103 -0.99 -5.74 11.22
C VAL A 103 -0.59 -7.09 10.64
N GLU A 104 -1.54 -7.73 9.97
CA GLU A 104 -1.28 -8.80 9.02
C GLU A 104 -1.31 -8.19 7.63
N GLY A 105 -0.18 -8.24 6.93
CA GLY A 105 -0.01 -7.71 5.59
C GLY A 105 -0.17 -8.81 4.55
N SER A 106 -1.10 -8.60 3.62
CA SER A 106 -1.18 -9.35 2.37
C SER A 106 -0.42 -8.59 1.30
N ILE A 107 0.70 -9.14 0.83
CA ILE A 107 1.58 -8.46 -0.14
C ILE A 107 1.64 -9.26 -1.44
N SER A 108 1.52 -8.57 -2.57
CA SER A 108 1.65 -9.14 -3.91
C SER A 108 2.40 -8.17 -4.82
N VAL A 109 2.96 -8.69 -5.92
CA VAL A 109 3.50 -7.85 -7.00
C VAL A 109 2.55 -7.93 -8.19
N VAL A 110 2.19 -6.78 -8.73
CA VAL A 110 1.32 -6.65 -9.90
C VAL A 110 2.02 -5.83 -10.98
N SER A 111 1.78 -6.18 -12.24
CA SER A 111 2.32 -5.44 -13.39
C SER A 111 1.17 -4.69 -14.08
N VAL A 112 1.29 -3.38 -14.20
CA VAL A 112 0.33 -2.51 -14.89
C VAL A 112 1.09 -1.69 -15.93
N ASP A 113 0.67 -1.77 -17.19
CA ASP A 113 1.28 -1.04 -18.32
C ASP A 113 2.81 -1.21 -18.46
N GLY A 114 3.33 -2.36 -18.03
CA GLY A 114 4.77 -2.68 -18.06
C GLY A 114 5.57 -2.17 -16.87
N SER A 115 4.92 -1.52 -15.90
CA SER A 115 5.49 -1.13 -14.62
C SER A 115 5.04 -2.08 -13.51
N ASP A 116 5.98 -2.51 -12.68
CA ASP A 116 5.69 -3.37 -11.54
C ASP A 116 5.44 -2.55 -10.29
N TYR A 117 4.49 -3.03 -9.48
CA TYR A 117 4.10 -2.43 -8.22
C TYR A 117 3.98 -3.50 -7.15
N VAL A 118 4.41 -3.17 -5.93
CA VAL A 118 4.07 -3.95 -4.75
C VAL A 118 2.75 -3.41 -4.21
N VAL A 119 1.75 -4.27 -4.13
CA VAL A 119 0.48 -3.98 -3.47
C VAL A 119 0.52 -4.61 -2.09
N ALA A 120 0.42 -3.80 -1.05
CA ALA A 120 0.35 -4.25 0.33
C ALA A 120 -1.00 -3.87 0.94
N ILE A 121 -1.72 -4.86 1.47
CA ILE A 121 -3.01 -4.68 2.13
C ILE A 121 -2.82 -5.02 3.61
N PRO A 122 -2.46 -4.05 4.46
CA PRO A 122 -2.39 -4.26 5.90
C PRO A 122 -3.79 -4.35 6.50
N ARG A 123 -3.98 -5.35 7.35
CA ARG A 123 -5.18 -5.55 8.16
C ARG A 123 -4.82 -5.47 9.62
N LEU A 124 -5.55 -4.65 10.38
CA LEU A 124 -5.38 -4.58 11.84
C LEU A 124 -5.58 -5.97 12.44
N LEU A 125 -4.61 -6.38 13.24
CA LEU A 125 -4.80 -7.51 14.13
C LEU A 125 -5.49 -6.97 15.38
N SER A 126 -6.71 -7.40 15.65
CA SER A 126 -7.27 -7.23 17.00
C SER A 126 -6.34 -7.92 17.97
N ASP A 127 -6.00 -7.27 19.08
CA ASP A 127 -5.36 -7.93 20.22
C ASP A 127 -6.30 -9.05 20.70
N GLN A 128 -6.13 -10.25 20.15
CA GLN A 128 -6.69 -11.47 20.70
C GLN A 128 -5.71 -11.86 21.80
N GLU A 129 -6.16 -11.64 23.03
CA GLU A 129 -5.54 -11.99 24.31
C GLU A 129 -4.83 -13.36 24.32
#